data_AF-A0A8S3HBN4-F1
#
_entry.id   AF-A0A8S3HBN4-F1
#
_cell.length_a   1.000
_cell.length_b   1.000
_cell.length_c   1.000
_cell.angle_alpha   90.00
_cell.angle_beta   90.00
_cell.angle_gamma   90.00
#
_symmetry.space_group_name_H-M   'P 1'
#
loop_
_entity.id
_entity.type
_entity.pdbx_description
1 polymer ?
#
loop_
_entity_poly.entity_id
_entity_poly.type
_entity_poly.pdbx_seq_one_letter_code
_entity_poly.pdbx_strand_id
1 'polypeptide(L)'
;MIDNNNSICQALIHDVEKQFCAGAYEKGPCRGDSGGPILQWKGTYWEQVGITSYGGGCHHSDPLSIFTRLTYYFDWIESVIKISLTTTTRKPPPQPVSYACDKTLSCGCGMSDVALVSSRIVGGENAIKNSWPMIVSLRFNGTNNHSCGGTILSNSYILTAAHCFRRISIDDPRGITIAAGMLNRSDPLQIIRNVDRIYIHPNFTNLPDDYRHDVALLHIDQPFVFASNSNITKTCIHRINPLIPVSENPKNGSRLAVIGWGLLLQQVPFIPEILQQAEIFAIDNRDPTCSVSINNTDFLFCSGLYEGEKG
;
A
#
# COMPACT_ATOMS: atom_id res chain seq x y z
N MET A 1 13.35 21.41 24.03
CA MET A 1 11.94 21.26 24.45
C MET A 1 11.19 20.76 23.24
N ILE A 2 10.68 19.52 23.31
CA ILE A 2 9.76 19.01 22.31
C ILE A 2 8.42 19.68 22.63
N ASP A 3 7.85 20.40 21.66
CA ASP A 3 6.54 21.03 21.85
C ASP A 3 5.49 19.95 22.12
N ASN A 4 4.94 19.93 23.33
CA ASN A 4 3.90 18.99 23.80
C ASN A 4 2.56 19.11 23.06
N ASN A 5 2.48 19.91 21.98
CA ASN A 5 1.27 20.18 21.20
C ASN A 5 1.27 19.57 19.80
N ASN A 6 2.39 18.99 19.33
CA ASN A 6 2.42 18.29 18.04
C ASN A 6 2.33 16.78 18.26
N SER A 7 1.30 16.14 17.68
CA SER A 7 1.25 14.67 17.65
C SER A 7 2.44 14.14 16.82
N ILE A 8 2.98 12.97 17.16
CA ILE A 8 4.17 12.40 16.47
C ILE A 8 3.90 12.27 14.95
N CYS A 9 2.67 11.99 14.55
CA CYS A 9 2.25 11.96 13.14
C CYS A 9 2.28 13.33 12.45
N GLN A 10 2.00 14.44 13.14
CA GLN A 10 2.07 15.80 12.58
C GLN A 10 3.49 16.20 12.21
N ALA A 11 4.49 15.71 12.92
CA ALA A 11 5.90 15.98 12.60
C ALA A 11 6.36 15.26 11.31
N LEU A 12 5.73 14.15 10.96
CA LEU A 12 6.10 13.33 9.80
C LEU A 12 5.30 13.66 8.55
N ILE A 13 4.05 14.12 8.67
CA ILE A 13 3.18 14.38 7.52
C ILE A 13 3.50 15.70 6.84
N HIS A 14 3.73 15.64 5.53
CA HIS A 14 3.92 16.84 4.72
C HIS A 14 2.59 17.48 4.34
N ASP A 15 1.53 16.68 4.21
CA ASP A 15 0.20 17.16 3.83
C ASP A 15 -0.92 16.24 4.32
N VAL A 16 -1.73 16.74 5.27
CA VAL A 16 -2.81 15.99 5.94
C VAL A 16 -4.01 15.66 5.06
N GLU A 17 -4.15 16.30 3.90
CA GLU A 17 -5.17 15.96 2.91
C GLU A 17 -4.68 14.87 1.95
N LYS A 18 -3.36 14.76 1.76
CA LYS A 18 -2.77 13.83 0.79
C LYS A 18 -2.24 12.56 1.44
N GLN A 19 -2.05 12.59 2.75
CA GLN A 19 -1.37 11.54 3.51
C GLN A 19 -2.11 11.23 4.81
N PHE A 20 -1.91 10.02 5.33
CA PHE A 20 -2.35 9.64 6.66
C PHE A 20 -1.29 8.81 7.37
N CYS A 21 -1.38 8.78 8.70
CA CYS A 21 -0.45 8.10 9.58
C CYS A 21 -1.05 6.77 10.07
N ALA A 22 -0.22 5.75 10.19
CA ALA A 22 -0.57 4.52 10.89
C ALA A 22 0.67 3.85 11.50
N GLY A 23 0.45 3.03 12.53
CA GLY A 23 1.52 2.27 13.19
C GLY A 23 0.99 1.27 14.22
N ALA A 24 1.83 0.31 14.61
CA ALA A 24 1.60 -0.58 15.76
C ALA A 24 2.94 -1.01 16.40
N TYR A 25 2.91 -1.37 17.69
CA TYR A 25 4.14 -1.62 18.45
C TYR A 25 4.97 -2.69 17.79
N GLU A 26 6.23 -2.35 17.51
CA GLU A 26 7.20 -3.18 16.80
C GLU A 26 6.76 -3.67 15.40
N LYS A 27 5.75 -3.03 14.81
CA LYS A 27 5.14 -3.38 13.53
C LYS A 27 5.06 -2.16 12.62
N GLY A 28 5.54 -2.30 11.39
CA GLY A 28 5.43 -1.25 10.39
C GLY A 28 6.11 -1.64 9.08
N PRO A 29 5.77 -0.96 7.97
CA PRO A 29 6.48 -1.12 6.72
C PRO A 29 7.97 -0.78 6.84
N CYS A 30 8.79 -1.42 6.00
CA CYS A 30 10.22 -1.17 5.92
C CYS A 30 10.73 -1.03 4.49
N ARG A 31 12.06 -0.97 4.34
CA ARG A 31 12.70 -0.94 3.02
C ARG A 31 12.24 -2.15 2.19
N GLY A 32 11.65 -1.87 1.02
CA GLY A 32 11.04 -2.86 0.14
C GLY A 32 9.51 -2.83 0.16
N ASP A 33 8.87 -2.42 1.26
CA ASP A 33 7.41 -2.31 1.33
C ASP A 33 6.86 -1.06 0.64
N SER A 34 7.73 -0.10 0.32
CA SER A 34 7.45 1.09 -0.49
C SER A 34 6.60 0.74 -1.72
N GLY A 35 5.49 1.44 -1.90
CA GLY A 35 4.54 1.18 -3.00
C GLY A 35 3.55 0.04 -2.76
N GLY A 36 3.76 -0.76 -1.71
CA GLY A 36 2.82 -1.79 -1.27
C GLY A 36 1.51 -1.21 -0.72
N PRO A 37 0.46 -2.04 -0.61
CA PRO A 37 -0.83 -1.59 -0.13
C PRO A 37 -0.88 -1.45 1.40
N ILE A 38 -1.70 -0.51 1.84
CA ILE A 38 -2.32 -0.57 3.15
C ILE A 38 -3.83 -0.76 2.99
N LEU A 39 -4.36 -1.80 3.61
CA LEU A 39 -5.72 -2.28 3.42
C LEU A 39 -6.54 -2.10 4.69
N GLN A 40 -7.82 -1.73 4.56
CA GLN A 40 -8.79 -1.68 5.63
C GLN A 40 -9.86 -2.74 5.40
N TRP A 41 -10.21 -3.48 6.45
CA TRP A 41 -11.35 -4.38 6.42
C TRP A 41 -12.68 -3.61 6.47
N LYS A 42 -13.57 -3.86 5.51
CA LYS A 42 -14.90 -3.23 5.39
C LYS A 42 -16.05 -4.12 5.85
N GLY A 43 -15.74 -5.24 6.51
CA GLY A 43 -16.74 -6.23 6.93
C GLY A 43 -16.92 -7.38 5.93
N THR A 44 -16.74 -7.10 4.63
CA THR A 44 -16.81 -8.09 3.55
C THR A 44 -15.57 -8.13 2.68
N TYR A 45 -14.88 -6.99 2.48
CA TYR A 45 -13.61 -6.89 1.74
C TYR A 45 -12.50 -6.19 2.48
N TRP A 46 -11.29 -6.48 2.01
CA TRP A 46 -10.16 -5.58 2.10
C TRP A 46 -10.22 -4.50 1.02
N GLU A 47 -10.33 -3.25 1.45
CA GLU A 47 -10.21 -2.08 0.58
C GLU A 47 -8.82 -1.47 0.77
N GLN A 48 -8.12 -1.19 -0.32
CA GLN A 48 -6.89 -0.42 -0.27
C GLN A 48 -7.22 1.06 -0.08
N VAL A 49 -6.78 1.58 1.06
CA VAL A 49 -7.01 2.95 1.50
C VAL A 49 -5.78 3.83 1.27
N GLY A 50 -4.61 3.21 1.08
CA GLY A 50 -3.36 3.93 0.87
C GLY A 50 -2.26 3.16 0.16
N ILE A 51 -1.13 3.83 0.01
CA ILE A 51 0.13 3.29 -0.52
C ILE A 51 1.22 3.56 0.50
N THR A 52 2.02 2.55 0.84
CA THR A 52 3.20 2.69 1.70
C THR A 52 4.18 3.68 1.08
N SER A 53 4.47 4.79 1.78
CA SER A 53 5.28 5.90 1.25
C SER A 53 6.61 6.02 2.00
N TYR A 54 6.62 6.57 3.22
CA TYR A 54 7.82 6.77 4.03
C TYR A 54 7.49 6.59 5.52
N GLY A 55 8.50 6.49 6.37
CA GLY A 55 8.30 6.30 7.80
C GLY A 55 9.60 6.13 8.55
N GLY A 56 9.49 6.02 9.86
CA GLY A 56 10.64 5.99 10.77
C GLY A 56 11.47 4.70 10.74
N GLY A 57 10.93 3.63 10.17
CA GLY A 57 11.61 2.35 9.97
C GLY A 57 10.88 1.18 10.64
N CYS A 58 11.34 -0.04 10.35
CA CYS A 58 10.86 -1.22 11.05
C CYS A 58 11.70 -1.47 12.30
N HIS A 59 11.01 -1.66 13.46
CA HIS A 59 11.55 -2.04 14.77
C HIS A 59 12.16 -0.93 15.67
N HIS A 60 11.73 -0.94 16.95
CA HIS A 60 12.32 -0.32 18.16
C HIS A 60 12.49 1.21 18.31
N SER A 61 12.32 2.06 17.31
CA SER A 61 12.50 3.52 17.55
C SER A 61 11.51 4.47 16.87
N ASP A 62 10.78 4.05 15.85
CA ASP A 62 9.69 4.87 15.30
C ASP A 62 8.69 3.98 14.54
N PRO A 63 7.58 3.57 15.20
CA PRO A 63 6.61 2.64 14.65
C PRO A 63 5.64 3.29 13.67
N LEU A 64 5.83 4.57 13.34
CA LEU A 64 4.91 5.32 12.49
C LEU A 64 5.38 5.31 11.04
N SER A 65 4.40 5.11 10.17
CA SER A 65 4.57 5.24 8.74
C SER A 65 3.48 6.10 8.14
N ILE A 66 3.88 6.82 7.11
CA ILE A 66 3.03 7.70 6.33
C ILE A 66 2.66 7.00 5.04
N PHE A 67 1.37 7.10 4.73
CA PHE A 67 0.76 6.47 3.58
C PHE A 67 0.15 7.52 2.68
N THR A 68 0.35 7.38 1.37
CA THR A 68 -0.33 8.21 0.38
C THR A 68 -1.82 7.87 0.39
N ARG A 69 -2.70 8.87 0.58
CA ARG A 69 -4.14 8.68 0.71
C ARG A 69 -4.82 8.49 -0.65
N LEU A 70 -5.28 7.28 -0.96
CA LEU A 70 -5.83 6.99 -2.28
C LEU A 70 -7.07 7.78 -2.66
N THR A 71 -7.90 8.14 -1.68
CA THR A 71 -9.12 8.91 -1.91
C THR A 71 -8.84 10.30 -2.47
N TYR A 72 -7.68 10.89 -2.16
CA TYR A 72 -7.25 12.16 -2.76
C TYR A 72 -6.84 12.00 -4.22
N TYR A 73 -6.21 10.87 -4.58
CA TYR A 73 -5.63 10.65 -5.90
C TYR A 73 -6.55 9.90 -6.86
N PHE A 74 -7.79 9.60 -6.47
CA PHE A 74 -8.71 8.82 -7.29
C PHE A 74 -8.94 9.44 -8.67
N ASP A 75 -9.19 10.75 -8.75
CA ASP A 75 -9.44 11.43 -10.03
C ASP A 75 -8.22 11.35 -10.95
N TRP A 76 -7.02 11.51 -10.41
CA TRP A 76 -5.78 11.36 -11.17
C TRP A 76 -5.60 9.91 -11.65
N ILE A 77 -5.81 8.92 -10.78
CA ILE A 77 -5.74 7.49 -11.11
C ILE A 77 -6.73 7.18 -12.25
N GLU A 78 -7.96 7.64 -12.12
CA GLU A 78 -9.02 7.41 -13.11
C GLU A 78 -8.68 8.07 -14.46
N SER A 79 -8.12 9.29 -14.43
CA SER A 79 -7.71 10.01 -15.64
C SER A 79 -6.66 9.23 -16.42
N VAL A 80 -5.64 8.67 -15.75
CA VAL A 80 -4.58 7.88 -16.40
C VAL A 80 -5.14 6.62 -17.04
N ILE A 81 -6.04 5.91 -16.33
CA ILE A 81 -6.66 4.69 -16.84
C ILE A 81 -7.58 5.00 -18.03
N LYS A 82 -8.33 6.11 -17.99
CA LYS A 82 -9.23 6.54 -19.08
C LYS A 82 -8.49 7.00 -20.34
N ILE A 83 -7.35 7.71 -20.19
CA ILE A 83 -6.52 8.19 -21.32
C ILE A 83 -6.12 7.04 -22.26
N SER A 84 -5.93 5.82 -21.75
CA SER A 84 -5.59 4.66 -22.58
C SER A 84 -6.78 3.94 -23.22
N LEU A 85 -8.02 4.23 -22.82
CA LEU A 85 -9.22 3.69 -23.48
C LEU A 85 -9.60 4.49 -24.74
N THR A 86 -9.19 5.75 -24.83
CA THR A 86 -9.49 6.63 -25.98
C THR A 86 -8.58 6.44 -27.20
N THR A 87 -7.50 5.67 -27.07
CA THR A 87 -6.58 5.34 -28.19
C THR A 87 -6.92 4.03 -28.90
N THR A 88 -7.96 3.31 -28.46
CA THR A 88 -8.46 2.11 -29.16
C THR A 88 -9.88 2.36 -29.68
N THR A 89 -10.07 2.19 -30.98
CA THR A 89 -11.33 2.48 -31.69
C THR A 89 -12.60 1.91 -31.02
N ARG A 90 -13.62 2.78 -30.90
CA ARG A 90 -15.06 2.51 -30.90
C ARG A 90 -15.54 1.27 -30.10
N LYS A 91 -15.51 1.34 -28.76
CA LYS A 91 -16.44 0.55 -27.93
C LYS A 91 -17.17 1.46 -26.94
N PRO A 92 -18.43 1.16 -26.56
CA PRO A 92 -19.19 2.00 -25.64
C PRO A 92 -18.45 2.16 -24.31
N PRO A 93 -18.67 3.27 -23.59
CA PRO A 93 -18.04 3.49 -22.29
C PRO A 93 -18.30 2.27 -21.39
N PRO A 94 -17.27 1.65 -20.79
CA PRO A 94 -17.49 0.55 -19.86
C PRO A 94 -18.34 1.07 -18.70
N GLN A 95 -19.38 0.31 -18.37
CA GLN A 95 -20.27 0.54 -17.23
C GLN A 95 -19.45 0.80 -15.94
N PRO A 96 -19.96 1.62 -15.00
CA PRO A 96 -19.27 1.93 -13.75
C PRO A 96 -18.93 0.63 -13.00
N VAL A 97 -17.63 0.33 -12.90
CA VAL A 97 -17.09 -0.92 -12.34
C VAL A 97 -17.23 -0.91 -10.82
N SER A 98 -18.28 -1.48 -10.24
CA SER A 98 -18.40 -1.53 -8.77
C SER A 98 -17.28 -2.37 -8.13
N TYR A 99 -16.61 -1.80 -7.13
CA TYR A 99 -15.45 -2.39 -6.45
C TYR A 99 -15.82 -2.77 -4.99
N ALA A 100 -16.19 -4.03 -4.74
CA ALA A 100 -16.39 -4.59 -3.40
C ALA A 100 -15.95 -6.07 -3.39
N CYS A 101 -15.62 -6.67 -2.23
CA CYS A 101 -15.48 -8.14 -2.11
C CYS A 101 -16.88 -8.70 -2.10
N ASP A 102 -17.05 -9.50 -3.10
CA ASP A 102 -17.91 -10.65 -3.13
C ASP A 102 -17.08 -11.64 -3.95
N LYS A 103 -17.16 -12.95 -3.68
CA LYS A 103 -16.56 -13.96 -4.56
C LYS A 103 -17.21 -13.92 -5.97
N THR A 104 -18.33 -13.20 -6.13
CA THR A 104 -18.97 -12.85 -7.40
C THR A 104 -18.50 -11.51 -7.99
N LEU A 105 -17.78 -10.67 -7.24
CA LEU A 105 -17.26 -9.37 -7.68
C LEU A 105 -15.82 -9.48 -8.20
N SER A 106 -15.45 -8.55 -9.07
CA SER A 106 -14.20 -8.62 -9.84
C SER A 106 -12.92 -8.17 -9.09
N CYS A 107 -12.96 -8.10 -7.75
CA CYS A 107 -12.15 -7.19 -6.95
C CYS A 107 -12.07 -7.64 -5.48
N GLY A 108 -10.94 -7.43 -4.79
CA GLY A 108 -10.92 -7.19 -3.35
C GLY A 108 -10.49 -8.29 -2.39
N CYS A 109 -10.19 -9.52 -2.81
CA CYS A 109 -9.71 -10.50 -1.82
C CYS A 109 -9.03 -11.74 -2.40
N GLY A 110 -8.15 -12.28 -1.56
CA GLY A 110 -7.73 -13.67 -1.56
C GLY A 110 -8.83 -14.68 -1.26
N MET A 111 -8.52 -15.97 -1.36
CA MET A 111 -9.52 -17.04 -1.27
C MET A 111 -10.15 -17.23 0.12
N SER A 112 -9.62 -16.57 1.15
CA SER A 112 -10.03 -16.73 2.56
C SER A 112 -10.01 -15.40 3.31
N ASP A 113 -10.97 -15.19 4.23
CA ASP A 113 -10.87 -14.15 5.26
C ASP A 113 -9.52 -14.28 5.95
N VAL A 114 -8.72 -13.22 5.88
CA VAL A 114 -7.39 -13.21 6.45
C VAL A 114 -7.54 -12.87 7.92
N ALA A 115 -7.42 -13.88 8.78
CA ALA A 115 -7.20 -13.62 10.19
C ALA A 115 -5.77 -13.09 10.35
N LEU A 116 -5.65 -11.85 10.82
CA LEU A 116 -4.40 -11.30 11.34
C LEU A 116 -4.30 -11.83 12.77
N VAL A 117 -3.63 -12.98 12.97
CA VAL A 117 -3.78 -13.79 14.21
C VAL A 117 -2.80 -13.36 15.31
N SER A 118 -1.74 -12.61 15.00
CA SER A 118 -0.69 -12.40 16.00
C SER A 118 -0.84 -11.15 16.87
N SER A 119 -1.19 -11.41 18.14
CA SER A 119 -1.06 -10.48 19.28
C SER A 119 0.39 -10.29 19.75
N ARG A 120 1.41 -10.92 19.13
CA ARG A 120 2.79 -10.87 19.65
C ARG A 120 3.90 -11.27 18.65
N ILE A 121 3.94 -10.67 17.46
CA ILE A 121 5.13 -10.78 16.60
C ILE A 121 5.61 -9.41 16.13
N VAL A 122 6.86 -9.18 16.49
CA VAL A 122 7.78 -8.14 16.07
C VAL A 122 8.10 -8.28 14.58
N GLY A 123 7.87 -7.24 13.77
CA GLY A 123 8.17 -7.25 12.33
C GLY A 123 7.07 -7.84 11.41
N GLY A 124 5.99 -8.39 11.96
CA GLY A 124 4.87 -8.98 11.18
C GLY A 124 4.85 -10.51 11.20
N GLU A 125 3.95 -11.11 10.43
CA GLU A 125 3.78 -12.57 10.32
C GLU A 125 3.79 -13.03 8.86
N ASN A 126 4.11 -14.29 8.63
CA ASN A 126 4.01 -14.90 7.30
C ASN A 126 2.56 -14.81 6.80
N ALA A 127 2.39 -14.28 5.59
CA ALA A 127 1.10 -14.29 4.92
C ALA A 127 0.68 -15.73 4.58
N ILE A 128 -0.63 -15.93 4.56
CA ILE A 128 -1.23 -17.19 4.13
C ILE A 128 -1.23 -17.23 2.59
N LYS A 129 -1.00 -18.40 2.00
CA LYS A 129 -1.03 -18.55 0.54
C LYS A 129 -2.37 -18.04 -0.01
N ASN A 130 -2.30 -17.20 -1.04
CA ASN A 130 -3.45 -16.61 -1.72
C ASN A 130 -4.37 -15.74 -0.84
N SER A 131 -3.88 -15.23 0.29
CA SER A 131 -4.59 -14.21 1.09
C SER A 131 -4.56 -12.82 0.43
N TRP A 132 -3.46 -12.52 -0.27
CA TRP A 132 -3.16 -11.20 -0.83
C TRP A 132 -2.87 -11.24 -2.35
N PRO A 133 -3.72 -11.82 -3.21
CA PRO A 133 -3.38 -12.07 -4.62
C PRO A 133 -3.34 -10.81 -5.49
N MET A 134 -3.65 -9.63 -4.94
CA MET A 134 -3.49 -8.35 -5.64
C MET A 134 -2.08 -7.76 -5.48
N ILE A 135 -1.22 -8.29 -4.60
CA ILE A 135 0.11 -7.73 -4.38
C ILE A 135 1.07 -8.11 -5.51
N VAL A 136 1.96 -7.18 -5.86
CA VAL A 136 3.06 -7.44 -6.79
C VAL A 136 4.40 -7.01 -6.22
N SER A 137 5.46 -7.65 -6.69
CA SER A 137 6.84 -7.26 -6.46
C SER A 137 7.35 -6.50 -7.68
N LEU A 138 7.76 -5.25 -7.49
CA LEU A 138 8.46 -4.46 -8.50
C LEU A 138 9.95 -4.78 -8.48
N ARG A 139 10.51 -4.97 -9.67
CA ARG A 139 11.88 -5.37 -9.91
C ARG A 139 12.51 -4.43 -10.94
N PHE A 140 13.71 -3.96 -10.65
CA PHE A 140 14.43 -3.01 -11.49
C PHE A 140 15.72 -3.60 -12.06
N ASN A 141 16.26 -2.90 -13.07
CA ASN A 141 17.57 -3.17 -13.66
C ASN A 141 17.76 -4.59 -14.20
N GLY A 142 16.68 -5.23 -14.66
CA GLY A 142 16.70 -6.60 -15.19
C GLY A 142 16.99 -7.67 -14.13
N THR A 143 16.89 -7.34 -12.85
CA THR A 143 17.11 -8.28 -11.75
C THR A 143 15.81 -8.97 -11.33
N ASN A 144 15.91 -10.12 -10.67
CA ASN A 144 14.76 -10.75 -9.99
C ASN A 144 14.58 -10.27 -8.54
N ASN A 145 15.34 -9.25 -8.13
CA ASN A 145 15.35 -8.77 -6.76
C ASN A 145 14.15 -7.86 -6.51
N HIS A 146 13.44 -8.16 -5.43
CA HIS A 146 12.38 -7.28 -4.93
C HIS A 146 12.96 -5.92 -4.57
N SER A 147 12.36 -4.85 -5.11
CA SER A 147 12.80 -3.48 -4.90
C SER A 147 11.71 -2.62 -4.24
N CYS A 148 10.47 -2.76 -4.70
CA CYS A 148 9.29 -2.10 -4.15
C CYS A 148 8.07 -3.04 -4.24
N GLY A 149 7.05 -2.74 -3.46
CA GLY A 149 5.72 -3.31 -3.60
C GLY A 149 4.85 -2.59 -4.64
N GLY A 150 3.70 -3.18 -4.92
CA GLY A 150 2.65 -2.61 -5.74
C GLY A 150 1.37 -3.41 -5.63
N THR A 151 0.33 -2.95 -6.31
CA THR A 151 -0.98 -3.63 -6.34
C THR A 151 -1.60 -3.64 -7.72
N ILE A 152 -2.21 -4.77 -8.08
CA ILE A 152 -2.95 -4.93 -9.34
C ILE A 152 -4.24 -4.11 -9.24
N LEU A 153 -4.34 -3.04 -10.01
CA LEU A 153 -5.51 -2.16 -10.05
C LEU A 153 -6.50 -2.56 -11.15
N SER A 154 -5.99 -3.08 -12.27
CA SER A 154 -6.82 -3.58 -13.38
C SER A 154 -6.10 -4.70 -14.14
N ASN A 155 -6.62 -5.08 -15.32
CA ASN A 155 -5.95 -6.05 -16.18
C ASN A 155 -4.56 -5.59 -16.62
N SER A 156 -4.32 -4.28 -16.75
CA SER A 156 -3.04 -3.76 -17.28
C SER A 156 -2.39 -2.68 -16.42
N TYR A 157 -2.95 -2.37 -15.25
CA TYR A 157 -2.43 -1.29 -14.40
C TYR A 157 -2.02 -1.79 -13.03
N ILE A 158 -0.83 -1.37 -12.61
CA ILE A 158 -0.30 -1.55 -11.26
C ILE A 158 -0.23 -0.18 -10.57
N LEU A 159 -0.67 -0.14 -9.32
CA LEU A 159 -0.57 1.01 -8.42
C LEU A 159 0.63 0.85 -7.50
N THR A 160 1.43 1.90 -7.33
CA THR A 160 2.64 1.91 -6.50
C THR A 160 3.02 3.35 -6.09
N ALA A 161 4.15 3.52 -5.42
CA ALA A 161 4.69 4.82 -5.02
C ALA A 161 5.58 5.43 -6.11
N ALA A 162 5.57 6.76 -6.25
CA ALA A 162 6.42 7.47 -7.20
C ALA A 162 7.89 7.45 -6.80
N HIS A 163 8.18 7.48 -5.49
CA HIS A 163 9.55 7.52 -4.99
C HIS A 163 10.37 6.27 -5.34
N CYS A 164 9.71 5.14 -5.64
CA CYS A 164 10.35 3.94 -6.17
C CYS A 164 11.11 4.21 -7.48
N PHE A 165 10.74 5.26 -8.21
CA PHE A 165 11.32 5.63 -9.51
C PHE A 165 12.27 6.83 -9.47
N ARG A 166 12.57 7.42 -8.30
CA ARG A 166 13.48 8.58 -8.18
C ARG A 166 14.85 8.39 -8.84
N ARG A 167 15.33 7.15 -8.92
CA ARG A 167 16.64 6.77 -9.48
C ARG A 167 16.51 5.86 -10.71
N ILE A 168 15.31 5.79 -11.29
CA ILE A 168 15.00 4.92 -12.43
C ILE A 168 14.60 5.82 -13.59
N SER A 169 15.14 5.56 -14.79
CA SER A 169 14.69 6.25 -15.99
C SER A 169 13.25 5.86 -16.29
N ILE A 170 12.35 6.84 -16.34
CA ILE A 170 10.93 6.59 -16.63
C ILE A 170 10.61 6.59 -18.13
N ASP A 171 11.45 7.24 -18.95
CA ASP A 171 11.30 7.31 -20.40
C ASP A 171 11.75 6.01 -21.11
N ASP A 172 12.51 5.18 -20.40
CA ASP A 172 13.01 3.89 -20.89
C ASP A 172 12.79 2.81 -19.81
N PRO A 173 11.60 2.16 -19.77
CA PRO A 173 11.25 1.20 -18.74
C PRO A 173 11.91 -0.18 -18.94
N ARG A 174 12.92 -0.29 -19.82
CA ARG A 174 13.66 -1.55 -20.02
C ARG A 174 14.26 -2.05 -18.72
N GLY A 175 14.08 -3.35 -18.47
CA GLY A 175 14.56 -3.99 -17.24
C GLY A 175 13.68 -3.74 -16.01
N ILE A 176 12.51 -3.13 -16.18
CA ILE A 176 11.49 -3.03 -15.12
C ILE A 176 10.46 -4.12 -15.35
N THR A 177 10.29 -4.98 -14.34
CA THR A 177 9.28 -6.03 -14.36
C THR A 177 8.46 -6.01 -13.09
N ILE A 178 7.26 -6.55 -13.17
CA ILE A 178 6.45 -6.91 -12.01
C ILE A 178 6.36 -8.42 -11.91
N ALA A 179 6.27 -8.93 -10.68
CA ALA A 179 5.98 -10.32 -10.39
C ALA A 179 4.76 -10.43 -9.49
N ALA A 180 3.78 -11.24 -9.90
CA ALA A 180 2.49 -11.41 -9.24
C ALA A 180 2.16 -12.88 -9.00
N GLY A 181 1.16 -13.14 -8.15
CA GLY A 181 0.62 -14.48 -7.93
C GLY A 181 1.55 -15.44 -7.18
N MET A 182 2.43 -14.89 -6.34
CA MET A 182 3.44 -15.64 -5.60
C MET A 182 3.34 -15.35 -4.11
N LEU A 183 3.51 -16.39 -3.27
CA LEU A 183 3.74 -16.25 -1.84
C LEU A 183 5.25 -16.14 -1.56
N ASN A 184 6.02 -17.02 -2.20
CA ASN A 184 7.48 -17.05 -2.11
C ASN A 184 8.08 -16.28 -3.29
N ARG A 185 9.10 -15.45 -3.06
CA ARG A 185 9.75 -14.69 -4.14
C ARG A 185 10.42 -15.60 -5.19
N SER A 186 10.80 -16.81 -4.79
CA SER A 186 11.37 -17.86 -5.63
C SER A 186 10.34 -18.76 -6.32
N ASP A 187 9.03 -18.51 -6.16
CA ASP A 187 7.98 -19.34 -6.77
C ASP A 187 8.17 -19.40 -8.30
N PRO A 188 8.38 -20.60 -8.89
CA PRO A 188 8.58 -20.73 -10.32
C PRO A 188 7.30 -20.47 -11.13
N LEU A 189 6.12 -20.47 -10.48
CA LEU A 189 4.82 -20.21 -11.09
C LEU A 189 4.39 -18.74 -11.00
N GLN A 190 5.27 -17.87 -10.55
CA GLN A 190 5.05 -16.42 -10.55
C GLN A 190 4.71 -15.89 -11.95
N ILE A 191 3.82 -14.91 -12.00
CA ILE A 191 3.44 -14.24 -13.25
C ILE A 191 4.32 -13.01 -13.41
N ILE A 192 5.20 -13.04 -14.40
CA ILE A 192 6.08 -11.91 -14.72
C ILE A 192 5.49 -11.11 -15.88
N ARG A 193 5.54 -9.78 -15.77
CA ARG A 193 5.15 -8.84 -16.83
C ARG A 193 6.17 -7.72 -16.94
N ASN A 194 6.43 -7.25 -18.15
CA ASN A 194 7.26 -6.07 -18.34
C ASN A 194 6.41 -4.83 -18.13
N VAL A 195 7.04 -3.77 -17.63
CA VAL A 195 6.43 -2.44 -17.61
C VAL A 195 6.76 -1.76 -18.93
N ASP A 196 5.74 -1.24 -19.63
CA ASP A 196 5.92 -0.53 -20.90
C ASP A 196 5.65 0.97 -20.78
N ARG A 197 4.96 1.43 -19.72
CA ARG A 197 4.77 2.85 -19.39
C ARG A 197 4.71 3.08 -17.89
N ILE A 198 5.22 4.24 -17.47
CA ILE A 198 5.23 4.69 -16.07
C ILE A 198 4.58 6.06 -16.01
N TYR A 199 3.55 6.20 -15.18
CA TYR A 199 2.82 7.44 -14.95
C TYR A 199 3.10 7.90 -13.52
N ILE A 200 4.03 8.83 -13.37
CA ILE A 200 4.29 9.53 -12.11
C ILE A 200 3.28 10.67 -11.97
N HIS A 201 2.76 10.90 -10.76
CA HIS A 201 1.90 12.06 -10.52
C HIS A 201 2.64 13.36 -10.90
N PRO A 202 2.04 14.27 -11.69
CA PRO A 202 2.75 15.43 -12.26
C PRO A 202 3.31 16.39 -11.20
N ASN A 203 2.72 16.39 -10.01
CA ASN A 203 3.17 17.22 -8.89
C ASN A 203 4.14 16.51 -7.93
N PHE A 204 4.54 15.26 -8.21
CA PHE A 204 5.59 14.60 -7.45
C PHE A 204 6.94 15.23 -7.78
N THR A 205 7.74 15.52 -6.76
CA THR A 205 9.08 16.09 -6.94
C THR A 205 10.15 15.05 -6.63
N ASN A 206 11.26 15.11 -7.35
CA ASN A 206 12.44 14.30 -7.05
C ASN A 206 13.33 14.93 -5.96
N LEU A 207 12.77 15.85 -5.17
CA LEU A 207 13.50 16.47 -4.07
C LEU A 207 13.74 15.44 -2.96
N PRO A 208 14.94 15.42 -2.35
CA PRO A 208 15.17 14.66 -1.13
C PRO A 208 14.12 15.05 -0.08
N ASP A 209 13.60 14.05 0.62
CA ASP A 209 12.66 14.25 1.73
C ASP A 209 11.38 15.03 1.37
N ASP A 210 10.95 15.03 0.10
CA ASP A 210 9.62 15.49 -0.30
C ASP A 210 8.78 14.32 -0.86
N TYR A 211 7.87 13.80 -0.04
CA TYR A 211 6.98 12.70 -0.38
C TYR A 211 5.54 13.15 -0.68
N ARG A 212 5.32 14.43 -0.96
CA ARG A 212 4.01 14.89 -1.46
C ARG A 212 3.78 14.31 -2.85
N HIS A 213 2.54 13.95 -3.16
CA HIS A 213 2.18 13.35 -4.45
C HIS A 213 2.89 12.03 -4.77
N ASP A 214 3.27 11.27 -3.74
CA ASP A 214 3.98 10.00 -3.88
C ASP A 214 3.07 8.86 -4.34
N VAL A 215 2.66 8.91 -5.61
CA VAL A 215 1.83 7.90 -6.27
C VAL A 215 2.25 7.75 -7.73
N ALA A 216 2.27 6.50 -8.20
CA ALA A 216 2.55 6.13 -9.57
C ALA A 216 1.63 5.02 -10.06
N LEU A 217 1.36 5.02 -11.37
CA LEU A 217 0.71 3.93 -12.09
C LEU A 217 1.66 3.35 -13.12
N LEU A 218 1.72 2.04 -13.22
CA LEU A 218 2.49 1.33 -14.24
C LEU A 218 1.52 0.66 -15.20
N HIS A 219 1.77 0.78 -16.50
CA HIS A 219 1.13 -0.06 -17.50
C HIS A 219 2.04 -1.25 -17.81
N ILE A 220 1.45 -2.44 -17.92
CA ILE A 220 2.16 -3.67 -18.23
C ILE A 220 1.93 -4.08 -19.68
N ASP A 221 2.95 -4.69 -20.28
CA ASP A 221 2.98 -5.08 -21.69
C ASP A 221 1.93 -6.15 -22.06
N GLN A 222 1.61 -7.04 -21.13
CA GLN A 222 0.61 -8.09 -21.31
C GLN A 222 -0.43 -8.08 -20.19
N PRO A 223 -1.74 -8.00 -20.52
CA PRO A 223 -2.78 -7.95 -19.51
C PRO A 223 -2.87 -9.26 -18.70
N PHE A 224 -3.30 -9.13 -17.46
CA PHE A 224 -3.71 -10.26 -16.62
C PHE A 224 -5.02 -10.89 -17.12
N VAL A 225 -5.10 -12.21 -16.97
CA VAL A 225 -6.31 -13.01 -17.22
C VAL A 225 -6.77 -13.62 -15.89
N PHE A 226 -7.69 -12.95 -15.21
CA PHE A 226 -8.14 -13.35 -13.88
C PHE A 226 -9.04 -14.59 -13.89
N ALA A 227 -9.86 -14.77 -14.94
CA ALA A 227 -10.87 -15.83 -15.00
C ALA A 227 -10.29 -17.26 -14.90
N SER A 228 -9.02 -17.45 -15.28
CA SER A 228 -8.34 -18.74 -15.27
C SER A 228 -7.22 -18.84 -14.24
N ASN A 229 -7.05 -17.83 -13.38
CA ASN A 229 -5.94 -17.78 -12.42
C ASN A 229 -6.36 -17.22 -11.06
N SER A 230 -6.60 -18.13 -10.11
CA SER A 230 -6.99 -17.80 -8.74
C SER A 230 -5.86 -17.21 -7.88
N ASN A 231 -4.62 -17.21 -8.36
CA ASN A 231 -3.48 -16.65 -7.62
C ASN A 231 -3.36 -15.14 -7.79
N ILE A 232 -4.14 -14.53 -8.70
CA ILE A 232 -4.17 -13.08 -8.90
C ILE A 232 -5.58 -12.52 -8.82
N THR A 233 -5.71 -11.30 -8.30
CA THR A 233 -6.96 -10.54 -8.31
C THR A 233 -6.67 -9.05 -8.40
N LYS A 234 -7.71 -8.25 -8.62
CA LYS A 234 -7.62 -6.79 -8.55
C LYS A 234 -7.83 -6.33 -7.10
N THR A 235 -7.08 -5.32 -6.67
CA THR A 235 -7.34 -4.61 -5.42
C THR A 235 -8.64 -3.83 -5.53
N CYS A 236 -9.36 -3.66 -4.41
CA CYS A 236 -10.46 -2.70 -4.35
C CYS A 236 -9.94 -1.37 -3.82
N ILE A 237 -10.19 -0.30 -4.57
CA ILE A 237 -10.00 1.08 -4.09
C ILE A 237 -11.36 1.75 -3.97
N HIS A 238 -11.48 2.70 -3.05
CA HIS A 238 -12.72 3.45 -2.88
C HIS A 238 -13.09 4.16 -4.19
N ARG A 239 -14.28 3.89 -4.72
CA ARG A 239 -14.84 4.64 -5.85
C ARG A 239 -15.43 5.92 -5.29
N ILE A 240 -14.94 7.08 -5.72
CA ILE A 240 -15.64 8.34 -5.43
C ILE A 240 -17.02 8.23 -6.08
N ASN A 241 -18.06 8.04 -5.27
CA ASN A 241 -19.40 8.41 -5.69
C ASN A 241 -19.43 9.95 -5.67
N PRO A 242 -19.69 10.64 -6.79
CA PRO A 242 -19.73 12.11 -6.83
C PRO A 242 -20.75 12.72 -5.85
N LEU A 243 -21.68 11.91 -5.34
CA LEU A 243 -22.75 12.30 -4.42
C LEU A 243 -22.44 11.98 -2.95
N ILE A 244 -21.34 11.31 -2.64
CA ILE A 244 -20.95 10.97 -1.26
C ILE A 244 -19.64 11.70 -0.95
N PRO A 245 -19.56 12.44 0.18
CA PRO A 245 -18.34 13.14 0.56
C PRO A 245 -17.15 12.18 0.53
N VAL A 246 -16.02 12.69 0.04
CA VAL A 246 -14.68 12.09 0.11
C VAL A 246 -14.62 11.17 1.32
N SER A 247 -14.51 9.86 1.12
CA SER A 247 -14.37 8.97 2.26
C SER A 247 -13.16 9.46 3.06
N GLU A 248 -13.46 9.91 4.29
CA GLU A 248 -12.50 10.48 5.20
C GLU A 248 -11.34 9.49 5.40
N ASN A 249 -10.20 10.00 5.90
CA ASN A 249 -9.10 9.15 6.35
C ASN A 249 -9.65 7.92 7.12
N PRO A 250 -8.97 6.76 7.08
CA PRO A 250 -9.30 5.68 8.00
C PRO A 250 -9.48 6.27 9.40
N LYS A 251 -10.65 6.05 10.00
CA LYS A 251 -11.00 6.64 11.31
C LYS A 251 -9.90 6.27 12.30
N ASN A 252 -9.62 7.16 13.23
CA ASN A 252 -8.64 6.89 14.28
C ASN A 252 -8.92 5.53 14.96
N GLY A 253 -7.88 4.73 15.17
CA GLY A 253 -7.99 3.36 15.69
C GLY A 253 -8.50 2.31 14.69
N SER A 254 -8.74 2.66 13.42
CA SER A 254 -9.10 1.67 12.39
C SER A 254 -8.00 0.62 12.25
N ARG A 255 -8.39 -0.65 12.29
CA ARG A 255 -7.52 -1.78 11.98
C ARG A 255 -7.16 -1.79 10.50
N LEU A 256 -5.86 -1.81 10.21
CA LEU A 256 -5.29 -1.80 8.87
C LEU A 256 -4.30 -2.96 8.72
N ALA A 257 -4.14 -3.46 7.51
CA ALA A 257 -3.15 -4.46 7.14
C ALA A 257 -2.11 -3.85 6.19
N VAL A 258 -0.83 -4.02 6.51
CA VAL A 258 0.29 -3.76 5.61
C VAL A 258 0.83 -5.11 5.12
N ILE A 259 1.15 -5.18 3.83
CA ILE A 259 1.53 -6.41 3.17
C ILE A 259 2.73 -6.15 2.27
N GLY A 260 3.75 -7.01 2.32
CA GLY A 260 4.91 -6.86 1.47
C GLY A 260 6.04 -7.84 1.74
N TRP A 261 7.13 -7.67 1.00
CA TRP A 261 8.38 -8.40 1.18
C TRP A 261 9.49 -7.47 1.67
N GLY A 262 9.17 -6.31 2.25
CA GLY A 262 10.18 -5.44 2.84
C GLY A 262 10.92 -6.12 3.99
N LEU A 263 12.04 -5.50 4.38
CA LEU A 263 12.83 -5.96 5.51
C LEU A 263 11.97 -6.07 6.77
N LEU A 264 12.22 -7.10 7.57
CA LEU A 264 11.58 -7.24 8.88
C LEU A 264 12.23 -6.35 9.94
N LEU A 265 13.53 -6.05 9.77
CA LEU A 265 14.35 -5.26 10.69
C LEU A 265 15.28 -4.35 9.89
N GLN A 266 15.32 -3.05 10.22
CA GLN A 266 16.06 -2.05 9.44
C GLN A 266 17.58 -2.32 9.41
N GLN A 267 18.09 -2.99 10.44
CA GLN A 267 19.51 -3.30 10.62
C GLN A 267 19.93 -4.64 9.98
N VAL A 268 18.97 -5.44 9.49
CA VAL A 268 19.24 -6.76 8.89
C VAL A 268 18.92 -6.69 7.40
N PRO A 269 19.90 -6.92 6.50
CA PRO A 269 19.70 -6.80 5.05
C PRO A 269 19.03 -8.04 4.45
N PHE A 270 18.12 -8.69 5.17
CA PHE A 270 17.41 -9.88 4.70
C PHE A 270 15.97 -9.53 4.33
N ILE A 271 15.70 -9.58 3.03
CA ILE A 271 14.35 -9.49 2.47
C ILE A 271 13.69 -10.87 2.65
N PRO A 272 12.56 -10.98 3.37
CA PRO A 272 11.90 -12.26 3.63
C PRO A 272 11.55 -12.98 2.33
N GLU A 273 11.72 -14.29 2.32
CA GLU A 273 11.38 -15.13 1.16
C GLU A 273 9.86 -15.29 1.01
N ILE A 274 9.18 -15.49 2.13
CA ILE A 274 7.72 -15.59 2.24
C ILE A 274 7.15 -14.18 2.37
N LEU A 275 6.05 -13.90 1.68
CA LEU A 275 5.29 -12.67 1.85
C LEU A 275 4.91 -12.45 3.32
N GLN A 276 5.01 -11.22 3.80
CA GLN A 276 4.67 -10.84 5.16
C GLN A 276 3.38 -10.02 5.20
N GLN A 277 2.71 -10.06 6.33
CA GLN A 277 1.58 -9.22 6.67
C GLN A 277 1.72 -8.70 8.10
N ALA A 278 1.25 -7.49 8.36
CA ALA A 278 1.22 -6.91 9.70
C ALA A 278 -0.06 -6.11 9.92
N GLU A 279 -0.62 -6.23 11.12
CA GLU A 279 -1.69 -5.36 11.58
C GLU A 279 -1.12 -4.08 12.16
N ILE A 280 -1.65 -2.93 11.70
CA ILE A 280 -1.36 -1.61 12.25
C ILE A 280 -2.65 -0.81 12.41
N PHE A 281 -2.59 0.32 13.12
CA PHE A 281 -3.75 1.14 13.41
C PHE A 281 -3.64 2.53 12.79
N ALA A 282 -4.72 3.01 12.20
CA ALA A 282 -4.83 4.38 11.74
C ALA A 282 -4.71 5.34 12.92
N ILE A 283 -3.93 6.42 12.76
CA ILE A 283 -3.76 7.45 13.78
C ILE A 283 -4.20 8.78 13.18
N ASP A 284 -5.22 9.41 13.77
CA ASP A 284 -5.61 10.76 13.36
C ASP A 284 -4.58 11.77 13.88
N ASN A 285 -3.97 12.49 12.95
CA ASN A 285 -2.99 13.52 13.20
C ASN A 285 -3.51 14.63 14.13
N ARG A 286 -4.83 14.82 14.21
CA ARG A 286 -5.48 15.86 15.03
C ARG A 286 -5.97 15.35 16.38
N ASP A 287 -5.80 14.06 16.71
CA ASP A 287 -6.34 13.53 17.96
C ASP A 287 -5.49 13.96 19.17
N PRO A 288 -6.03 14.79 20.08
CA PRO A 288 -5.31 15.24 21.28
C PRO A 288 -5.14 14.13 22.32
N THR A 289 -5.92 13.04 22.26
CA THR A 289 -5.76 11.89 23.18
C THR A 289 -4.46 11.15 22.88
N CYS A 290 -4.01 11.16 21.63
CA CYS A 290 -2.74 10.55 21.21
C CYS A 290 -1.53 11.26 21.84
N SER A 291 -1.53 12.59 21.89
CA SER A 291 -0.44 13.38 22.47
C SER A 291 -0.45 13.44 24.00
N VAL A 292 -1.62 13.35 24.65
CA VAL A 292 -1.77 13.53 26.10
C VAL A 292 -1.59 12.22 26.90
N SER A 293 -1.80 11.06 26.28
CA SER A 293 -1.89 9.77 27.00
C SER A 293 -0.55 9.01 27.16
N ILE A 294 0.56 9.53 26.63
CA ILE A 294 1.84 8.82 26.59
C ILE A 294 2.84 9.44 27.57
N ASN A 295 3.13 8.73 28.67
CA ASN A 295 4.17 9.13 29.63
C ASN A 295 5.60 8.68 29.23
N ASN A 296 5.73 7.75 28.28
CA ASN A 296 7.03 7.28 27.77
C ASN A 296 6.91 6.89 26.29
N THR A 297 7.44 7.73 25.40
CA THR A 297 7.37 7.56 23.94
C THR A 297 8.21 6.41 23.39
N ASP A 298 9.17 5.89 24.17
CA ASP A 298 10.08 4.83 23.74
C ASP A 298 9.40 3.43 23.78
N PHE A 299 8.31 3.30 24.54
CA PHE A 299 7.58 2.04 24.73
C PHE A 299 6.07 2.14 24.47
N LEU A 300 5.49 3.33 24.58
CA LEU A 300 4.07 3.57 24.42
C LEU A 300 3.87 4.59 23.30
N PHE A 301 3.02 4.25 22.34
CA PHE A 301 2.45 5.21 21.42
C PHE A 301 0.96 4.91 21.23
N CYS A 302 0.29 5.73 20.44
CA CYS A 302 -1.17 5.76 20.37
C CYS A 302 -1.81 4.43 19.98
N SER A 303 -1.08 3.46 19.42
CA SER A 303 -1.59 2.10 19.20
C SER A 303 -2.00 1.39 20.49
N GLY A 304 -1.30 1.63 21.61
CA GLY A 304 -1.62 1.02 22.91
C GLY A 304 -2.97 1.46 23.49
N LEU A 305 -3.53 2.58 23.02
CA LEU A 305 -4.90 3.00 23.34
C LEU A 305 -5.97 2.19 22.57
N TYR A 306 -5.62 1.68 21.38
CA TYR A 306 -6.57 1.00 20.48
C TYR A 306 -6.48 -0.53 20.55
N GLU A 307 -5.43 -1.11 21.11
CA GLU A 307 -5.34 -2.56 21.34
C GLU A 307 -6.21 -3.06 22.51
N GLY A 308 -6.70 -2.18 23.38
CA GLY A 308 -7.58 -2.57 24.48
C GLY A 308 -6.94 -3.49 25.54
N GLU A 309 -5.65 -3.83 25.41
CA GLU A 309 -4.95 -4.73 26.33
C GLU A 309 -3.71 -4.06 26.93
N LYS A 310 -3.88 -3.70 28.20
CA LYS A 310 -2.94 -3.31 29.27
C LYS A 310 -1.43 -3.31 28.96
N GLY A 311 -0.82 -2.15 29.27
CA GLY A 311 0.19 -2.00 30.34
C GLY A 311 1.62 -2.42 30.01
#